data_AF-A0A1C3NWW8-F1
#
_entry.id   AF-A0A1C3NWW8-F1
#
_cell.length_a   1.000
_cell.length_b   1.000
_cell.length_c   1.000
_cell.angle_alpha   90.00
_cell.angle_beta   90.00
_cell.angle_gamma   90.00
#
_symmetry.space_group_name_H-M   'P 1'
#
loop_
_entity.id
_entity.type
_entity.pdbx_description
1 polymer ?
#
loop_
_entity_poly.entity_id
_entity_poly.type
_entity_poly.pdbx_seq_one_letter_code
_entity_poly.pdbx_strand_id
1 'polypeptide(L)'
;MVEVVDGQIRIGPRSVGAALGPACFAHGDTDATVTDARLLAGVLDPDNYLGRDLKLDPARAGRTLLAHVGEPLSLPTHAATLAVLRVFEELTGAASQEDDLLCGSRAQ
;
A
#
# COMPACT_ATOMS: atom_id res chain seq x y z
N MET A 1 6.36 4.94 5.18
CA MET A 1 5.24 5.01 6.12
C MET A 1 4.07 5.70 5.45
N VAL A 2 2.88 5.11 5.59
CA VAL A 2 1.60 5.54 5.05
C VAL A 2 0.67 5.85 6.22
N GLU A 3 0.04 7.01 6.20
CA GLU A 3 -0.88 7.46 7.24
C GLU A 3 -2.06 8.22 6.63
N VAL A 4 -3.19 8.29 7.35
CA VAL A 4 -4.34 9.12 6.96
C VAL A 4 -4.38 10.36 7.84
N VAL A 5 -4.34 11.53 7.22
CA VAL A 5 -4.39 12.83 7.90
C VAL A 5 -5.48 13.67 7.23
N ASP A 6 -6.42 14.20 8.01
CA ASP A 6 -7.54 15.00 7.51
C ASP A 6 -8.35 14.33 6.40
N GLY A 7 -8.48 12.99 6.45
CA GLY A 7 -9.20 12.20 5.43
C GLY A 7 -8.42 11.99 4.13
N GLN A 8 -7.13 12.34 4.10
CA GLN A 8 -6.26 12.15 2.94
C GLN A 8 -5.12 11.20 3.28
N ILE A 9 -4.76 10.32 2.33
CA ILE A 9 -3.60 9.45 2.46
C ILE A 9 -2.34 10.30 2.27
N ARG A 10 -1.43 10.24 3.24
CA ARG A 10 -0.11 10.84 3.17
C ARG A 10 0.95 9.75 3.22
N ILE A 11 1.91 9.84 2.31
CA ILE A 11 3.10 9.00 2.31
C ILE A 11 4.27 9.91 2.66
N GLY A 12 4.78 9.76 3.87
CA GLY A 12 5.71 10.73 4.45
C GLY A 12 7.14 10.63 3.88
N PRO A 13 7.89 11.74 3.83
CA PRO A 13 9.32 11.77 3.47
C PRO A 13 10.21 11.00 4.45
N ARG A 14 9.70 10.66 5.65
CA ARG A 14 10.37 9.75 6.60
C ARG A 14 10.61 8.34 6.02
N SER A 15 9.89 7.97 4.94
CA SER A 15 10.08 6.69 4.25
C SER A 15 11.35 6.61 3.39
N VAL A 16 12.08 7.73 3.21
CA VAL A 16 13.28 7.81 2.35
C VAL A 16 14.59 7.78 3.16
N GLY A 17 14.53 7.59 4.49
CA GLY A 17 15.77 7.64 5.29
C GLY A 17 15.71 7.22 6.76
N ALA A 18 14.57 6.77 7.30
CA ALA A 18 14.51 6.25 8.66
C ALA A 18 14.37 4.72 8.66
N ALA A 19 15.10 4.07 9.55
CA ALA A 19 15.21 2.61 9.74
C ALA A 19 13.92 1.94 10.24
N LEU A 20 12.78 2.16 9.57
CA LEU A 20 11.51 1.49 9.83
C LEU A 20 11.21 0.55 8.66
N GLY A 21 11.09 -0.74 8.94
CA GLY A 21 10.86 -1.77 7.95
C GLY A 21 9.39 -1.85 7.54
N PRO A 22 9.09 -2.42 6.37
CA PRO A 22 7.74 -2.86 6.01
C PRO A 22 7.14 -3.78 7.09
N ALA A 23 5.85 -3.61 7.41
CA ALA A 23 5.16 -4.50 8.35
C ALA A 23 5.19 -5.97 7.86
N CYS A 24 5.29 -6.19 6.54
CA CYS A 24 5.47 -7.49 5.93
C CYS A 24 6.81 -8.19 6.21
N PHE A 25 7.82 -7.50 6.76
CA PHE A 25 9.14 -8.09 7.08
C PHE A 25 9.18 -8.85 8.41
N ALA A 26 8.02 -9.02 9.06
CA ALA A 26 7.84 -9.66 10.35
C ALA A 26 8.65 -9.07 11.54
N HIS A 27 9.41 -7.99 11.33
CA HIS A 27 10.38 -7.42 12.27
C HIS A 27 9.81 -6.51 13.37
N GLY A 28 8.54 -6.68 13.72
CA GLY A 28 7.93 -5.95 14.86
C GLY A 28 7.37 -4.57 14.53
N ASP A 29 7.64 -4.01 13.34
CA ASP A 29 7.01 -2.75 12.93
C ASP A 29 5.51 -2.95 12.60
N THR A 30 4.68 -2.03 13.10
CA THR A 30 3.21 -2.06 12.97
C THR A 30 2.67 -1.04 11.96
N ASP A 31 3.53 -0.19 11.43
CA ASP A 31 3.12 0.90 10.54
C ASP A 31 2.87 0.41 9.10
N ALA A 32 1.85 0.96 8.46
CA ALA A 32 1.57 0.68 7.06
C ALA A 32 2.65 1.27 6.14
N THR A 33 3.06 0.49 5.14
CA THR A 33 4.03 0.92 4.12
C THR A 33 3.52 0.67 2.69
N VAL A 34 4.16 1.33 1.72
CA VAL A 34 3.89 1.10 0.28
C VAL A 34 4.28 -0.32 -0.12
N THR A 35 5.28 -0.90 0.54
CA THR A 35 5.70 -2.29 0.33
C THR A 35 4.59 -3.28 0.73
N ASP A 36 3.85 -3.00 1.80
CA ASP A 36 2.66 -3.79 2.19
C ASP A 36 1.57 -3.73 1.10
N ALA A 37 1.34 -2.54 0.54
CA ALA A 37 0.37 -2.36 -0.54
C ALA A 37 0.80 -3.09 -1.82
N ARG A 38 2.10 -3.02 -2.18
CA ARG A 38 2.67 -3.76 -3.32
C ARG A 38 2.61 -5.27 -3.13
N LEU A 39 2.83 -5.76 -1.92
CA LEU A 39 2.66 -7.18 -1.59
C LEU A 39 1.21 -7.62 -1.80
N LEU A 40 0.25 -6.88 -1.25
CA LEU A 40 -1.18 -7.20 -1.40
C LEU A 40 -1.70 -7.06 -2.83
N ALA A 41 -1.11 -6.17 -3.62
CA ALA A 41 -1.39 -6.05 -5.05
C ALA A 41 -0.71 -7.14 -5.89
N GLY A 42 0.09 -8.03 -5.29
CA GLY A 42 0.78 -9.11 -5.99
C GLY A 42 2.02 -8.68 -6.76
N VAL A 43 2.50 -7.45 -6.55
CA VAL A 43 3.74 -6.94 -7.18
C VAL A 43 4.98 -7.61 -6.58
N LEU A 44 4.90 -8.03 -5.32
CA LEU A 44 5.98 -8.73 -4.61
C LEU A 44 5.63 -10.20 -4.43
N ASP A 45 6.58 -11.08 -4.74
CA ASP A 45 6.49 -12.50 -4.42
C ASP A 45 6.81 -12.70 -2.92
N PRO A 46 5.85 -13.17 -2.09
CA PRO A 46 6.06 -13.37 -0.66
C PRO A 46 7.13 -14.41 -0.32
N ASP A 47 7.38 -15.38 -1.20
CA ASP A 47 8.26 -16.52 -0.98
C ASP A 47 9.65 -16.34 -1.63
N ASN A 48 9.82 -15.30 -2.47
CA ASN A 48 11.07 -15.05 -3.20
C ASN A 48 11.60 -13.62 -3.05
N TYR A 49 11.20 -12.90 -2.01
CA TYR A 49 11.70 -11.56 -1.75
C TYR A 49 13.16 -11.57 -1.25
N LEU A 50 13.99 -10.65 -1.77
CA LEU A 50 15.44 -10.53 -1.45
C LEU A 50 16.21 -11.87 -1.46
N GLY A 51 15.97 -12.72 -2.47
CA GLY A 51 16.73 -13.97 -2.61
C GLY A 51 16.31 -15.07 -1.62
N ARG A 52 15.09 -15.01 -1.07
CA ARG A 52 14.48 -15.94 -0.10
C ARG A 52 14.92 -15.76 1.36
N ASP A 53 15.80 -14.80 1.64
CA ASP A 53 16.25 -14.50 3.00
C ASP A 53 15.15 -13.80 3.85
N LEU A 54 14.07 -13.35 3.21
CA LEU A 54 12.98 -12.64 3.89
C LEU A 54 11.61 -13.11 3.39
N LYS A 55 10.87 -13.79 4.26
CA LYS A 55 9.50 -14.22 3.99
C LYS A 55 8.52 -13.11 4.33
N LEU A 56 7.67 -12.75 3.37
CA LEU A 56 6.65 -11.73 3.59
C LEU A 56 5.36 -12.34 4.14
N ASP A 57 4.65 -11.60 5.00
CA ASP A 57 3.34 -11.98 5.53
C ASP A 57 2.21 -11.10 4.93
N PRO A 58 1.49 -11.59 3.90
CA PRO A 58 0.38 -10.85 3.28
C PRO A 58 -0.77 -10.61 4.26
N ALA A 59 -1.02 -11.53 5.20
CA ALA A 59 -2.11 -11.36 6.15
C ALA A 59 -1.80 -10.22 7.13
N ARG A 60 -0.54 -10.10 7.56
CA ARG A 60 -0.07 -8.97 8.38
C ARG A 60 -0.14 -7.65 7.61
N ALA A 61 0.33 -7.63 6.36
CA ALA A 61 0.21 -6.48 5.48
C ALA A 61 -1.26 -6.01 5.36
N GLY A 62 -2.18 -6.94 5.15
CA GLY A 62 -3.62 -6.66 5.04
C GLY A 62 -4.22 -6.06 6.31
N ARG A 63 -3.88 -6.60 7.49
CA ARG A 63 -4.36 -6.07 8.77
C ARG A 63 -3.84 -4.66 9.04
N THR A 64 -2.56 -4.42 8.79
CA THR A 64 -1.94 -3.12 9.01
C THR A 64 -2.51 -2.06 8.04
N LEU A 65 -2.67 -2.39 6.75
CA LEU A 65 -3.30 -1.49 5.79
C LEU A 65 -4.76 -1.18 6.14
N LEU A 66 -5.51 -2.18 6.61
CA LEU A 66 -6.87 -1.96 7.07
C LEU A 66 -6.90 -0.99 8.26
N ALA A 67 -6.10 -1.22 9.30
CA ALA A 67 -6.10 -0.38 10.50
C ALA A 67 -5.67 1.08 10.23
N HIS A 68 -4.64 1.27 9.40
CA HIS A 68 -4.05 2.61 9.20
C HIS A 68 -4.66 3.40 8.04
N VAL A 69 -5.34 2.74 7.10
CA VAL A 69 -5.90 3.40 5.91
C VAL A 69 -7.37 3.03 5.71
N GLY A 70 -7.70 1.74 5.76
CA GLY A 70 -9.06 1.27 5.54
C GLY A 70 -10.07 1.79 6.56
N GLU A 71 -9.82 1.60 7.86
CA GLU A 71 -10.70 2.06 8.93
C GLU A 71 -10.87 3.58 8.96
N PRO A 72 -9.81 4.41 8.89
CA PRO A 72 -9.95 5.87 8.85
C PRO A 72 -10.73 6.40 7.64
N LEU A 73 -10.69 5.70 6.50
CA LEU A 73 -11.37 6.09 5.26
C LEU A 73 -12.66 5.31 4.99
N SER A 74 -13.04 4.40 5.88
CA SER A 74 -14.15 3.46 5.67
C SER A 74 -14.04 2.66 4.35
N LEU A 75 -12.82 2.25 4.01
CA LEU A 75 -12.50 1.46 2.82
C LEU A 75 -12.19 0.00 3.19
N PRO A 76 -12.65 -0.98 2.39
CA PRO A 76 -12.17 -2.36 2.53
C PRO A 76 -10.68 -2.44 2.17
N THR A 77 -9.98 -3.44 2.70
CA THR A 77 -8.53 -3.61 2.54
C THR A 77 -8.07 -3.50 1.09
N HIS A 78 -8.79 -4.10 0.14
CA HIS A 78 -8.43 -4.04 -1.29
C HIS A 78 -8.48 -2.60 -1.84
N ALA A 79 -9.53 -1.84 -1.51
CA ALA A 79 -9.65 -0.46 -1.94
C ALA A 79 -8.58 0.44 -1.30
N ALA A 80 -8.27 0.21 -0.01
CA ALA A 80 -7.17 0.88 0.68
C ALA A 80 -5.82 0.60 0.00
N THR A 81 -5.55 -0.66 -0.38
CA THR A 81 -4.33 -1.04 -1.13
C THR A 81 -4.18 -0.23 -2.40
N LEU A 82 -5.22 -0.18 -3.24
CA LEU A 82 -5.19 0.56 -4.51
C LEU A 82 -5.01 2.07 -4.29
N ALA A 83 -5.69 2.63 -3.28
CA ALA A 83 -5.57 4.06 -2.97
C ALA A 83 -4.15 4.44 -2.55
N VAL A 84 -3.48 3.60 -1.75
CA VAL A 84 -2.09 3.83 -1.34
C VAL A 84 -1.13 3.77 -2.54
N LEU A 85 -1.31 2.82 -3.46
CA LEU A 85 -0.47 2.71 -4.65
C LEU A 85 -0.62 3.92 -5.56
N ARG A 86 -1.85 4.38 -5.78
CA ARG A 86 -2.13 5.59 -6.57
C ARG A 86 -1.43 6.82 -6.01
N VAL A 87 -1.56 7.07 -4.71
CA VAL A 87 -0.87 8.21 -4.05
C VAL A 87 0.65 8.06 -4.14
N PHE A 88 1.18 6.84 -4.07
CA PHE A 88 2.60 6.61 -4.23
C PHE A 88 3.09 6.91 -5.66
N GLU A 89 2.34 6.49 -6.69
CA GLU A 89 2.63 6.78 -8.09
C GLU A 89 2.65 8.29 -8.36
N GLU A 90 1.64 9.00 -7.87
CA GLU A 90 1.54 10.47 -7.93
C GLU A 90 2.77 11.16 -7.30
N LEU A 91 3.25 10.66 -6.15
CA LEU A 91 4.42 11.21 -5.46
C LEU A 91 5.75 10.94 -6.17
N THR A 92 5.87 9.79 -6.84
CA THR A 92 7.10 9.42 -7.57
C THR A 92 7.20 10.07 -8.95
N GLY A 93 6.18 10.80 -9.39
CA GLY A 93 6.15 11.46 -10.71
C GLY A 93 5.98 10.49 -11.87
N ALA A 94 5.75 9.19 -11.61
CA ALA A 94 5.37 8.22 -12.62
C ALA A 94 3.84 8.27 -12.77
N ALA A 95 3.35 9.27 -13.50
CA ALA A 95 1.97 9.30 -13.95
C ALA A 95 1.77 8.16 -14.99
N SER A 96 1.51 6.94 -14.53
CA SER A 96 0.91 5.92 -15.37
C SER A 96 -0.60 6.15 -15.38
N GLN A 97 -1.07 6.91 -16.37
CA GLN A 97 -2.47 6.92 -16.76
C GLN A 97 -2.92 5.48 -17.02
N GLU A 98 -3.72 4.92 -16.13
CA GLU A 98 -4.72 3.90 -16.48
C GLU A 98 -6.09 4.39 -16.01
N ASP A 99 -6.50 5.54 -16.56
CA ASP A 99 -7.87 6.05 -16.54
C ASP A 99 -8.70 5.46 -17.70
N ASP A 100 -8.41 4.25 -18.17
CA ASP A 100 -9.10 3.63 -19.32
C ASP A 100 -9.84 2.32 -18.99
N LEU A 101 -10.36 2.15 -17.76
CA LEU A 101 -11.27 1.02 -17.47
C LEU A 101 -12.54 1.34 -16.66
N LEU A 102 -12.82 2.60 -16.32
CA LEU A 102 -14.07 2.97 -15.63
C LEU A 102 -14.73 4.25 -16.17
N CYS A 103 -14.62 4.52 -17.48
CA CYS A 103 -15.56 5.42 -18.13
C CYS A 103 -16.75 4.61 -18.68
N GLY A 104 -17.98 4.98 -18.27
CA GLY A 104 -19.15 4.79 -19.13
C GLY A 104 -20.24 3.87 -18.59
N SER A 105 -21.01 4.38 -17.62
CA SER A 105 -22.42 4.03 -17.44
C SER A 105 -23.21 3.98 -18.77
N ARG A 106 -24.17 3.05 -18.83
CA ARG A 106 -25.41 3.07 -19.65
C ARG A 106 -25.25 3.22 -21.16
N ALA A 107 -25.50 2.12 -21.87
CA ALA A 107 -26.28 2.13 -23.11
C ALA A 107 -27.48 1.19 -22.92
N GLN A 108 -28.57 1.53 -23.61
CA GLN A 108 -29.95 1.06 -23.47
C GLN A 108 -30.15 -0.45 -23.63
#